data_AF-K1Z7W6-F1
#
_entry.id   AF-K1Z7W6-F1
#
_cell.length_a   1.000
_cell.length_b   1.000
_cell.length_c   1.000
_cell.angle_alpha   90.00
_cell.angle_beta   90.00
_cell.angle_gamma   90.00
#
_symmetry.space_group_name_H-M   'P 1'
#
loop_
_entity.id
_entity.type
_entity.pdbx_description
1 polymer ?
#
loop_
_entity_poly.entity_id
_entity_poly.type
_entity_poly.pdbx_seq_one_letter_code
_entity_poly.pdbx_strand_id
1 'polypeptide(L)' 'MIQKQEKNIYTIEKKGVKKLIYQAPWYHRGAFAGLVELSLELPAVMPHFIRG' A
#
# COMPACT_ATOMS: atom_id res chain seq x y z
N MET A 1 -8.90 11.91 0.95
CA MET A 1 -8.63 10.46 0.95
C MET A 1 -8.71 9.83 2.34
N ILE A 2 -8.06 10.38 3.39
CA ILE A 2 -8.14 9.84 4.78
C ILE A 2 -9.57 9.77 5.36
N GLN A 3 -10.51 10.59 4.86
CA GLN A 3 -11.87 10.65 5.41
C GLN A 3 -12.78 9.47 5.03
N LYS A 4 -12.47 8.69 3.98
CA LYS A 4 -13.39 7.66 3.47
C LYS A 4 -13.11 6.23 3.95
N GLN A 5 -12.10 6.01 4.79
CA GLN A 5 -11.65 4.66 5.19
C GLN A 5 -11.42 3.75 3.95
N GLU A 6 -10.98 4.33 2.85
CA GLU A 6 -10.72 3.60 1.60
C GLU A 6 -9.25 3.19 1.52
N LYS A 7 -8.98 2.13 0.75
CA LYS A 7 -7.61 1.73 0.43
C LYS A 7 -6.96 2.78 -0.47
N ASN A 8 -5.70 3.10 -0.19
CA ASN A 8 -4.89 3.96 -1.04
C ASN A 8 -3.61 3.21 -1.43
N ILE A 9 -3.50 2.84 -2.70
CA ILE A 9 -2.44 1.97 -3.21
C ILE A 9 -1.72 2.70 -4.34
N TYR A 10 -0.43 2.95 -4.17
CA TYR A 10 0.38 3.73 -5.11
C TYR A 10 1.85 3.38 -4.98
N THR A 11 2.67 3.83 -5.92
CA THR A 11 4.13 3.70 -5.82
C THR A 11 4.78 5.04 -5.54
N ILE A 12 5.88 5.02 -4.78
CA ILE A 12 6.77 6.17 -4.58
C ILE A 12 8.19 5.82 -4.99
N GLU A 13 9.03 6.83 -5.19
CA GLU A 13 10.48 6.67 -5.27
C GLU A 13 11.13 7.35 -4.06
N LYS A 14 12.04 6.64 -3.38
CA LYS A 14 12.80 7.18 -2.25
C LYS A 14 14.25 6.74 -2.35
N LYS A 15 15.15 7.72 -2.50
CA LYS A 15 16.61 7.47 -2.67
C LYS A 15 16.90 6.48 -3.81
N GLY A 16 16.22 6.63 -4.95
CA GLY A 16 16.38 5.76 -6.12
C GLY A 16 15.74 4.36 -5.98
N VAL A 17 15.08 4.06 -4.85
CA VAL A 17 14.36 2.79 -4.66
C VAL A 17 12.86 3.03 -4.86
N LYS A 18 12.27 2.31 -5.83
CA LYS A 18 10.82 2.28 -6.03
C LYS A 18 10.16 1.45 -4.93
N LYS A 19 9.08 1.95 -4.35
CA LYS A 19 8.32 1.25 -3.31
C LYS A 19 6.84 1.19 -3.65
N LEU A 20 6.18 0.07 -3.36
CA LEU A 20 4.73 -0.04 -3.30
C LEU A 20 4.27 0.39 -1.90
N ILE A 21 3.38 1.37 -1.86
CA ILE A 21 2.67 1.77 -0.66
C ILE A 21 1.27 1.18 -0.73
N TYR A 22 0.93 0.38 0.28
CA TYR A 22 -0.41 -0.16 0.47
C TYR A 22 -0.95 0.34 1.79
N GLN A 23 -1.82 1.34 1.73
CA GLN A 23 -2.47 1.91 2.90
C GLN A 23 -3.93 1.45 2.94
N ALA A 24 -4.37 0.95 4.09
CA ALA A 24 -5.72 0.43 4.28
C ALA A 24 -6.26 0.74 5.69
N PRO A 25 -7.58 0.82 5.89
CA PRO A 25 -8.17 0.94 7.21
C PRO A 25 -7.88 -0.28 8.08
N TRP A 26 -7.52 -0.04 9.33
CA TRP A 26 -7.35 -1.03 10.37
C TRP A 26 -8.53 -0.95 11.34
N TYR A 27 -9.05 -2.12 11.73
CA TYR A 27 -10.14 -2.23 12.68
C TYR A 27 -9.71 -3.07 13.87
N HIS A 28 -9.99 -2.58 15.07
CA HIS A 28 -9.80 -3.33 16.31
C HIS A 28 -11.16 -3.53 16.97
N ARG A 29 -11.55 -4.79 17.19
CA ARG A 29 -12.87 -5.15 17.75
C ARG A 29 -14.05 -4.51 17.00
N GLY A 30 -13.96 -4.45 15.66
CA GLY A 30 -15.01 -3.88 14.81
C GLY A 30 -15.05 -2.35 14.75
N ALA A 31 -14.28 -1.65 15.59
CA ALA A 31 -14.15 -0.19 15.53
C ALA A 31 -12.97 0.23 14.65
N PHE A 32 -13.16 1.29 13.87
CA PHE A 32 -12.07 1.90 13.11
C PHE A 32 -10.97 2.38 14.07
N ALA A 33 -9.76 1.86 13.87
CA ALA A 33 -8.62 2.09 14.74
C ALA A 33 -7.47 2.85 14.03
N GLY A 34 -7.71 3.36 12.82
CA GLY A 34 -6.75 4.12 12.03
C GLY A 34 -6.43 3.45 10.69
N LEU A 35 -5.29 3.84 10.10
CA LEU A 35 -4.79 3.26 8.86
C LEU A 35 -3.52 2.46 9.16
N VAL A 36 -3.38 1.31 8.49
CA VAL A 36 -2.13 0.55 8.41
C VAL A 36 -1.52 0.78 7.04
N GLU A 37 -0.20 0.95 7.00
CA GLU A 37 0.56 1.12 5.76
C GLU A 37 1.65 0.07 5.65
N LEU A 38 1.71 -0.61 4.51
CA LEU A 38 2.83 -1.45 4.12
C LEU A 38 3.66 -0.70 3.08
N SER A 39 4.98 -0.65 3.30
CA SER A 39 5.94 -0.07 2.36
C SER A 39 6.89 -1.17 1.88
N LEU A 40 6.64 -1.66 0.67
CA LEU A 40 7.38 -2.77 0.08
C LEU A 40 8.36 -2.23 -0.97
N GLU A 41 9.63 -2.58 -0.87
CA GLU A 41 10.62 -2.25 -1.90
C GLU A 41 10.36 -3.09 -3.15
N LEU A 42 10.44 -2.45 -4.32
CA LEU A 42 10.26 -3.09 -5.60
C LEU A 42 11.59 -3.13 -6.36
N PRO A 43 11.88 -4.20 -7.10
CA PRO A 43 12.98 -4.20 -8.05
C PRO A 43 12.73 -3.15 -9.16
N ALA A 44 13.81 -2.65 -9.76
CA ALA A 44 13.73 -1.68 -10.86
C ALA A 44 12.93 -2.22 -12.06
N VAL A 45 13.08 -3.53 -12.35
CA VAL A 45 12.28 -4.26 -13.33
C VAL A 45 11.48 -5.32 -12.59
N MET A 46 10.15 -5.21 -12.63
CA MET A 46 9.23 -6.16 -12.03
C MET A 46 8.56 -6.99 -13.12
N PRO A 47 8.76 -8.33 -13.15
CA PRO A 47 8.06 -9.16 -14.11
C PRO A 47 6.57 -9.22 -13.76
N HIS A 48 5.72 -9.11 -14.78
CA HIS A 48 4.27 -9.24 -14.64
C HIS A 48 3.83 -10.56 -15.28
N PHE A 49 3.20 -11.43 -14.49
CA PHE A 49 2.68 -12.71 -14.95
C PHE A 49 1.16 -12.72 -14.82
N ILE A 50 0.45 -12.95 -15.93
CA ILE A 50 -0.99 -13.18 -15.92
C ILE A 50 -1.23 -14.65 -15.54
N ARG A 51 -1.93 -14.88 -14.42
CA ARG A 51 -2.38 -16.21 -13.98
C ARG A 51 -3.89 -16.12 -13.73
N GLY A 52 -4.64 -17.04 -14.33
CA GLY A 52 -6.09 -17.20 -14.17
C GLY A 52 -6.42 -18.47 -13.40
#